data_AF-A0A843EZW9-F1
#
_entry.id   AF-A0A843EZW9-F1
#
_cell.length_a   1.000
_cell.length_b   1.000
_cell.length_c   1.000
_cell.angle_alpha   90.00
_cell.angle_beta   90.00
_cell.angle_gamma   90.00
#
_symmetry.space_group_name_H-M   'P 1'
#
loop_
_entity.id
_entity.type
_entity.pdbx_description
1 polymer ?
#
loop_
_entity_poly.entity_id
_entity_poly.type
_entity_poly.pdbx_seq_one_letter_code
_entity_poly.pdbx_strand_id
1 'polypeptide(L)'
;MSQVKRDKTLYASKNDFDSVSDCIRREENLKFKINAQWNEASQLKDDLFKIKSRRNDLEYKLQLERDKIRINKQVIGQMDIVLENYRKSQSLKQAAIEANISPDTVEQWHEWGKNTFNETSTYFYNKIIEIDNEFKEREARELKDQMDRVIEAYRKTKSLEKSSKMAKVSPDTVMYWHEWGSRGFGEENTYFYRKIQEIK
;
A
#
# COMPACT_ATOMS: atom_id res chain seq x y z
N MET A 1 10.13 104.22 58.12
CA MET A 1 8.89 103.95 57.36
C MET A 1 9.25 104.01 55.87
N SER A 2 9.06 103.07 54.98
CA SER A 2 8.63 101.66 55.03
C SER A 2 9.26 101.04 53.76
N GLN A 3 10.06 99.97 53.90
CA GLN A 3 10.53 99.18 52.76
C GLN A 3 9.36 98.31 52.27
N VAL A 4 8.77 98.66 51.13
CA VAL A 4 7.86 97.74 50.44
C VAL A 4 8.66 97.00 49.38
N LYS A 5 9.26 95.86 49.77
CA LYS A 5 9.66 94.81 48.84
C LYS A 5 8.38 94.32 48.18
N ARG A 6 8.15 94.67 46.92
CA ARG A 6 7.14 94.00 46.10
C ARG A 6 7.71 92.64 45.73
N ASP A 7 7.17 91.61 46.36
CA ASP A 7 7.35 90.22 45.95
C ASP A 7 7.06 90.13 44.45
N LYS A 8 8.08 89.73 43.68
CA LYS A 8 7.88 89.20 42.34
C LYS A 8 7.25 87.82 42.53
N THR A 9 5.93 87.78 42.66
CA THR A 9 5.17 86.55 42.41
C THR A 9 5.59 86.07 41.02
N LEU A 10 6.28 84.92 40.97
CA LEU A 10 6.57 84.19 39.75
C LEU A 10 5.23 83.81 39.11
N TYR A 11 4.71 84.67 38.24
CA TYR A 11 3.69 84.27 37.30
C TYR A 11 4.40 83.51 36.18
N ALA A 12 4.28 82.19 36.20
CA ALA A 12 4.65 81.35 35.07
C ALA A 12 3.97 81.90 33.80
N SER A 13 4.75 82.10 32.75
CA SER A 13 4.24 82.66 31.51
C SER A 13 3.32 81.64 30.83
N LYS A 14 2.38 82.10 30.01
CA LYS A 14 1.48 81.22 29.23
C LYS A 14 2.25 80.16 28.43
N ASN A 15 3.46 80.50 27.96
CA ASN A 15 4.36 79.59 27.26
C ASN A 15 4.89 78.45 28.14
N ASP A 16 5.06 78.67 29.44
CA ASP A 16 5.50 77.63 30.39
C ASP A 16 4.38 76.61 30.65
N PHE A 17 3.12 77.07 30.72
CA PHE A 17 1.95 76.20 30.84
C PHE A 17 1.67 75.40 29.55
N ASP A 18 1.80 76.03 28.39
CA ASP A 18 1.65 75.34 27.09
C ASP A 18 2.73 74.26 26.91
N SER A 19 3.97 74.52 27.36
CA SER A 19 5.05 73.53 27.36
C SER A 19 4.79 72.34 28.30
N VAL A 20 4.24 72.57 29.49
CA VAL A 20 3.90 71.49 30.45
C VAL A 20 2.73 70.65 29.91
N SER A 21 1.71 71.30 29.34
CA SER A 21 0.57 70.60 28.74
C SER A 21 0.98 69.73 27.56
N ASP A 22 1.91 70.19 26.72
CA ASP A 22 2.45 69.39 25.62
C ASP A 22 3.29 68.20 26.10
N CYS A 23 4.05 68.37 27.18
CA CYS A 23 4.79 67.27 27.81
C CYS A 23 3.84 66.19 28.36
N ILE A 24 2.78 66.57 29.07
CA ILE A 24 1.76 65.64 29.59
C ILE A 24 1.10 64.87 28.44
N ARG A 25 0.68 65.58 27.37
CA ARG A 25 0.07 64.95 26.19
C ARG A 25 1.01 63.98 25.48
N ARG A 26 2.31 64.27 25.41
CA ARG A 26 3.31 63.35 24.86
C ARG A 26 3.48 62.11 25.74
N GLU A 27 3.50 62.29 27.05
CA GLU A 27 3.61 61.19 28.01
C GLU A 27 2.40 60.25 27.92
N GLU A 28 1.18 60.79 27.87
CA GLU A 28 -0.05 60.00 27.70
C GLU A 28 -0.07 59.23 26.37
N ASN A 29 0.34 59.87 25.28
CA ASN A 29 0.48 59.22 23.97
C ASN A 29 1.51 58.09 23.99
N LEU A 30 2.63 58.27 24.71
CA LEU A 30 3.65 57.22 24.86
C LEU A 30 3.11 56.05 25.69
N LYS A 31 2.44 56.32 26.81
CA LYS A 31 1.78 55.28 27.63
C LYS A 31 0.77 54.48 26.81
N PHE A 32 -0.04 55.14 25.99
CA PHE A 32 -1.00 54.46 25.11
C PHE A 32 -0.29 53.55 24.10
N LYS A 33 0.78 54.03 23.44
CA LYS A 33 1.56 53.23 22.49
C LYS A 33 2.22 52.02 23.15
N ILE A 34 2.79 52.20 24.34
CA ILE A 34 3.42 51.10 25.09
C ILE A 34 2.38 50.04 25.47
N ASN A 35 1.20 50.45 25.94
CA ASN A 35 0.12 49.50 26.26
C ASN A 35 -0.38 48.75 25.03
N ALA A 36 -0.52 49.43 23.89
CA ALA A 36 -0.91 48.79 22.64
C ALA A 36 0.12 47.73 22.20
N GLN A 37 1.42 48.08 22.25
CA GLN A 37 2.51 47.14 21.94
C GLN A 37 2.55 45.96 22.92
N TRP A 38 2.28 46.19 24.20
CA TRP A 38 2.25 45.12 25.20
C TRP A 38 1.08 44.15 24.98
N ASN A 39 -0.09 44.66 24.61
CA ASN A 39 -1.25 43.84 24.25
C ASN A 39 -0.96 43.00 22.99
N GLU A 40 -0.36 43.61 21.96
CA GLU A 40 0.03 42.91 20.74
C GLU A 40 1.06 41.81 21.04
N ALA A 41 2.10 42.11 21.82
CA ALA A 41 3.11 41.13 22.23
C ALA A 41 2.50 39.97 23.03
N SER A 42 1.51 40.24 23.89
CA SER A 42 0.79 39.23 24.66
C SER A 42 -0.03 38.32 23.74
N GLN A 43 -0.76 38.89 22.78
CA GLN A 43 -1.53 38.12 21.79
C GLN A 43 -0.61 37.22 20.94
N LEU A 44 0.53 37.76 20.47
CA LEU A 44 1.51 36.99 19.70
C LEU A 44 2.09 35.82 20.50
N LYS A 45 2.29 35.99 21.82
CA LYS A 45 2.76 34.92 22.71
C LYS A 45 1.73 33.78 22.80
N ASP A 46 0.45 34.09 22.93
CA ASP A 46 -0.62 33.10 22.99
C ASP A 46 -0.77 32.37 21.64
N ASP A 47 -0.67 33.09 20.54
CA ASP A 47 -0.74 32.48 19.21
C ASP A 47 0.49 31.60 18.94
N LEU A 48 1.68 32.01 19.38
CA LEU A 48 2.88 31.17 19.33
C LEU A 48 2.68 29.88 20.15
N PHE A 49 2.07 29.96 21.32
CA PHE A 49 1.77 28.78 22.14
C PHE A 49 0.81 27.83 21.41
N LYS A 50 -0.27 28.35 20.82
CA LYS A 50 -1.22 27.55 20.01
C LYS A 50 -0.54 26.90 18.80
N ILE A 51 0.32 27.62 18.10
CA ILE A 51 1.07 27.11 16.95
C ILE A 51 2.00 25.96 17.38
N LYS A 52 2.73 26.12 18.49
CA LYS A 52 3.59 25.07 19.03
C LYS A 52 2.80 23.82 19.41
N SER A 53 1.65 23.98 20.06
CA SER A 53 0.77 22.85 20.39
C SER A 53 0.30 22.11 19.13
N ARG A 54 -0.19 22.82 18.12
CA ARG A 54 -0.63 22.22 16.84
C ARG A 54 0.51 21.51 16.12
N ARG A 55 1.72 22.08 16.16
CA ARG A 55 2.91 21.45 15.57
C ARG A 55 3.19 20.10 16.23
N ASN A 56 3.15 20.01 17.56
CA ASN A 56 3.38 18.75 18.26
C ASN A 56 2.34 17.69 17.88
N ASP A 57 1.06 18.07 17.77
CA ASP A 57 0.00 17.15 17.33
C ASP A 57 0.23 16.62 15.91
N LEU A 58 0.71 17.48 15.00
CA LEU A 58 1.03 17.10 13.63
C LEU A 58 2.26 16.19 13.57
N GLU A 59 3.30 16.47 14.35
CA GLU A 59 4.49 15.62 14.46
C GLU A 59 4.12 14.21 14.96
N TYR A 60 3.24 14.12 15.96
CA TYR A 60 2.73 12.84 16.45
C TYR A 60 1.95 12.07 15.36
N LYS A 61 1.02 12.72 14.66
CA LYS A 61 0.27 12.10 13.56
C LYS A 61 1.19 11.62 12.43
N LEU A 62 2.18 12.43 12.07
CA LEU A 62 3.15 12.07 11.03
C LEU A 62 3.97 10.84 11.42
N GLN A 63 4.36 10.74 12.71
CA GLN A 63 5.08 9.57 13.21
C GLN A 63 4.22 8.31 13.13
N LEU A 64 2.95 8.38 13.52
CA LEU A 64 2.02 7.24 13.38
C LEU A 64 1.88 6.77 11.93
N GLU A 65 1.76 7.69 10.97
CA GLU A 65 1.68 7.32 9.55
C GLU A 65 2.98 6.69 9.04
N ARG A 66 4.14 7.19 9.46
CA ARG A 66 5.43 6.56 9.13
C ARG A 66 5.54 5.14 9.68
N ASP A 67 5.09 4.92 10.91
CA ASP A 67 5.11 3.60 11.53
C ASP A 67 4.16 2.63 10.82
N LYS A 68 2.95 3.08 10.45
CA LYS A 68 2.01 2.29 9.61
C LYS A 68 2.64 1.89 8.28
N ILE A 69 3.27 2.83 7.58
CA ILE A 69 3.95 2.56 6.30
C ILE A 69 5.08 1.53 6.49
N ARG A 70 5.88 1.67 7.54
CA ARG A 70 6.97 0.73 7.85
C ARG A 70 6.43 -0.68 8.10
N ILE A 71 5.38 -0.80 8.92
CA ILE A 71 4.74 -2.09 9.22
C ILE A 71 4.18 -2.72 7.95
N ASN A 72 3.45 -1.95 7.13
CA ASN A 72 2.89 -2.46 5.88
C ASN A 72 3.97 -2.97 4.92
N LYS A 73 5.10 -2.26 4.79
CA LYS A 73 6.23 -2.73 3.98
C LYS A 73 6.80 -4.06 4.48
N GLN A 74 6.90 -4.23 5.80
CA GLN A 74 7.39 -5.48 6.38
C GLN A 74 6.42 -6.63 6.11
N VAL A 75 5.12 -6.40 6.26
CA VAL A 75 4.08 -7.41 5.98
C VAL A 75 4.07 -7.79 4.50
N ILE A 76 4.18 -6.83 3.59
CA ILE A 76 4.28 -7.13 2.14
C ILE A 76 5.52 -7.97 1.85
N GLY A 77 6.68 -7.63 2.42
CA GLY A 77 7.89 -8.43 2.25
C GLY A 77 7.74 -9.87 2.76
N GLN A 78 7.01 -10.07 3.87
CA GLN A 78 6.67 -11.39 4.37
C GLN A 78 5.74 -12.16 3.42
N MET A 79 4.71 -11.49 2.88
CA MET A 79 3.80 -12.04 1.88
C MET A 79 4.55 -12.48 0.62
N ASP A 80 5.49 -11.67 0.12
CA ASP A 80 6.27 -12.00 -1.08
C ASP A 80 7.10 -13.27 -0.89
N ILE A 81 7.70 -13.46 0.30
CA ILE A 81 8.42 -14.71 0.64
C ILE A 81 7.48 -15.92 0.59
N VAL A 82 6.27 -15.79 1.16
CA VAL A 82 5.26 -16.86 1.12
C VAL A 82 4.84 -17.16 -0.32
N LEU A 83 4.60 -16.13 -1.15
CA LEU A 83 4.24 -16.30 -2.55
C LEU A 83 5.34 -17.03 -3.33
N GLU A 84 6.61 -16.72 -3.07
CA GLU A 84 7.73 -17.41 -3.71
C GLU A 84 7.80 -18.90 -3.31
N ASN A 85 7.58 -19.22 -2.04
CA ASN A 85 7.53 -20.61 -1.58
C ASN A 85 6.27 -21.34 -2.09
N TYR A 86 5.15 -20.62 -2.25
CA TYR A 86 3.92 -21.17 -2.81
C TYR A 86 4.12 -21.59 -4.28
N ARG A 87 4.85 -20.78 -5.07
CA ARG A 87 5.25 -21.13 -6.45
C ARG A 87 6.07 -22.43 -6.54
N LYS A 88 6.74 -22.85 -5.46
CA LYS A 88 7.58 -24.05 -5.42
C LYS A 88 6.83 -25.27 -4.90
N SER A 89 6.05 -25.11 -3.84
CA SER A 89 5.41 -26.21 -3.11
C SER A 89 3.98 -26.51 -3.51
N GLN A 90 3.28 -25.58 -4.20
CA GLN A 90 1.86 -25.67 -4.56
C GLN A 90 0.91 -25.87 -3.36
N SER A 91 1.37 -25.58 -2.15
CA SER A 91 0.57 -25.66 -0.93
C SER A 91 0.83 -24.44 -0.07
N LEU A 92 -0.22 -23.64 0.16
CA LEU A 92 -0.11 -22.40 0.92
C LEU A 92 0.36 -22.64 2.36
N LYS A 93 -0.08 -23.76 2.96
CA LYS A 93 0.34 -24.19 4.29
C LYS A 93 1.84 -24.52 4.34
N GLN A 94 2.34 -25.25 3.34
CA GLN A 94 3.76 -25.59 3.25
C GLN A 94 4.61 -24.35 2.99
N ALA A 95 4.15 -23.46 2.12
CA ALA A 95 4.80 -22.19 1.83
C ALA A 95 4.93 -21.29 3.07
N ALA A 96 3.90 -21.25 3.93
CA ALA A 96 3.93 -20.54 5.20
C ALA A 96 5.01 -21.11 6.14
N ILE A 97 5.08 -22.44 6.28
CA ILE A 97 6.09 -23.12 7.09
C ILE A 97 7.51 -22.80 6.59
N GLU A 98 7.73 -22.87 5.28
CA GLU A 98 9.02 -22.55 4.65
C GLU A 98 9.41 -21.08 4.79
N ALA A 99 8.42 -20.18 4.84
CA ALA A 99 8.63 -18.76 5.09
C ALA A 99 8.85 -18.44 6.59
N ASN A 100 8.74 -19.44 7.47
CA ASN A 100 8.71 -19.28 8.93
C ASN A 100 7.61 -18.31 9.39
N ILE A 101 6.41 -18.45 8.80
CA ILE A 101 5.21 -17.69 9.14
C ILE A 101 4.11 -18.68 9.54
N SER A 102 3.31 -18.31 10.56
CA SER A 102 2.18 -19.13 10.98
C SER A 102 1.20 -19.36 9.82
N PRO A 103 0.79 -20.60 9.53
CA PRO A 103 -0.24 -20.89 8.54
C PRO A 103 -1.54 -20.10 8.77
N ASP A 104 -1.96 -19.92 10.02
CA ASP A 104 -3.17 -19.17 10.37
C ASP A 104 -3.09 -17.70 9.94
N THR A 105 -1.90 -17.10 10.03
CA THR A 105 -1.66 -15.72 9.59
C THR A 105 -1.80 -15.61 8.07
N VAL A 106 -1.24 -16.58 7.34
CA VAL A 106 -1.32 -16.61 5.88
C VAL A 106 -2.76 -16.87 5.42
N GLU A 107 -3.48 -17.75 6.10
CA GLU A 107 -4.90 -18.01 5.85
C GLU A 107 -5.74 -16.75 6.10
N GLN A 108 -5.45 -16.00 7.17
CA GLN A 108 -6.10 -14.73 7.44
C GLN A 108 -5.84 -13.70 6.33
N TRP A 109 -4.60 -13.57 5.84
CA TRP A 109 -4.30 -12.70 4.71
C TRP A 109 -5.07 -13.11 3.44
N HIS A 110 -5.14 -14.41 3.17
CA HIS A 110 -5.89 -14.93 2.04
C HIS A 110 -7.39 -14.60 2.15
N GLU A 111 -8.02 -14.88 3.30
CA GLU A 111 -9.44 -14.61 3.51
C GLU A 111 -9.77 -13.11 3.52
N TRP A 112 -8.92 -12.29 4.12
CA TRP A 112 -9.09 -10.83 4.07
C TRP A 112 -8.94 -10.28 2.65
N GLY A 113 -8.02 -10.83 1.86
CA GLY A 113 -7.82 -10.44 0.47
C GLY A 113 -8.97 -10.84 -0.43
N LYS A 114 -9.46 -12.07 -0.26
CA LYS A 114 -10.65 -12.59 -0.95
C LYS A 114 -11.89 -11.74 -0.69
N ASN A 115 -12.04 -11.23 0.54
CA ASN A 115 -13.14 -10.36 0.93
C ASN A 115 -12.83 -8.86 0.74
N THR A 116 -11.71 -8.51 0.08
CA THR A 116 -11.29 -7.12 -0.20
C THR A 116 -11.22 -6.20 1.04
N PHE A 117 -10.89 -6.76 2.20
CA PHE A 117 -10.94 -6.04 3.48
C PHE A 117 -9.88 -4.92 3.55
N ASN A 118 -8.70 -5.15 2.98
CA ASN A 118 -7.65 -4.15 2.87
C ASN A 118 -6.76 -4.41 1.64
N GLU A 119 -6.13 -3.36 1.13
CA GLU A 119 -5.32 -3.40 -0.09
C GLU A 119 -4.16 -4.41 -0.01
N THR A 120 -3.49 -4.49 1.14
CA THR A 120 -2.34 -5.40 1.36
C THR A 120 -2.75 -6.87 1.22
N SER A 121 -3.88 -7.24 1.81
CA SER A 121 -4.39 -8.61 1.75
C SER A 121 -4.95 -8.91 0.35
N THR A 122 -5.62 -7.94 -0.28
CA THR A 122 -6.10 -8.05 -1.66
C THR A 122 -4.95 -8.29 -2.65
N TYR A 123 -3.83 -7.58 -2.46
CA TYR A 123 -2.60 -7.83 -3.22
C TYR A 123 -2.15 -9.29 -3.11
N PHE A 124 -2.06 -9.81 -1.89
CA PHE A 124 -1.63 -11.19 -1.64
C PHE A 124 -2.55 -12.22 -2.31
N TYR A 125 -3.87 -12.06 -2.16
CA TYR A 125 -4.86 -12.94 -2.78
C TYR A 125 -4.78 -12.93 -4.31
N ASN A 126 -4.67 -11.74 -4.93
CA ASN A 126 -4.55 -11.64 -6.38
C ASN A 126 -3.28 -12.32 -6.90
N LYS A 127 -2.17 -12.23 -6.17
CA LYS A 127 -0.93 -12.93 -6.53
C LYS A 127 -1.04 -14.45 -6.45
N ILE A 128 -1.80 -14.97 -5.49
CA ILE A 128 -2.11 -16.41 -5.45
C ILE A 128 -2.88 -16.84 -6.69
N ILE A 129 -3.91 -16.08 -7.10
CA ILE A 129 -4.68 -16.37 -8.33
C ILE A 129 -3.78 -16.36 -9.57
N GLU A 130 -2.89 -15.35 -9.69
CA GLU A 130 -1.93 -15.29 -10.80
C GLU A 130 -1.07 -16.57 -10.86
N ILE A 131 -0.53 -17.00 -9.71
CA ILE A 131 0.29 -18.21 -9.61
C ILE A 131 -0.50 -19.48 -9.97
N ASP A 132 -1.74 -19.59 -9.50
CA ASP A 132 -2.61 -20.72 -9.81
C ASP A 132 -2.91 -20.81 -11.31
N ASN A 133 -3.09 -19.66 -11.98
CA ASN A 133 -3.26 -19.61 -13.43
C ASN A 133 -1.98 -20.00 -14.17
N GLU A 134 -0.81 -19.55 -13.71
CA GLU A 134 0.48 -19.97 -14.26
C GLU A 134 0.67 -21.49 -14.20
N PHE A 135 0.22 -22.14 -13.12
CA PHE A 135 0.25 -23.60 -13.00
C PHE A 135 -0.70 -24.27 -13.99
N LYS A 136 -1.95 -23.83 -14.07
CA LYS A 136 -2.93 -24.38 -15.03
C LYS A 136 -2.46 -24.26 -16.47
N GLU A 137 -1.88 -23.12 -16.84
CA GLU A 137 -1.32 -22.93 -18.19
C GLU A 137 -0.14 -23.86 -18.46
N ARG A 138 0.71 -24.12 -17.46
CA ARG A 138 1.83 -25.07 -17.59
C ARG A 138 1.32 -26.49 -17.79
N GLU A 139 0.35 -26.92 -17.00
CA GLU A 139 -0.28 -28.24 -17.13
C GLU A 139 -0.95 -28.42 -18.50
N ALA A 140 -1.68 -27.40 -18.98
CA ALA A 140 -2.31 -27.42 -20.30
C ALA A 140 -1.28 -27.54 -21.43
N ARG A 141 -0.14 -26.83 -21.34
CA ARG A 141 0.97 -26.95 -22.29
C ARG A 141 1.58 -28.35 -22.27
N GLU A 142 1.83 -28.89 -21.08
CA GLU A 142 2.40 -30.23 -20.94
C GLU A 142 1.47 -31.32 -21.50
N LEU A 143 0.16 -31.21 -21.24
CA LEU A 143 -0.85 -32.10 -21.80
C LEU A 143 -0.82 -32.07 -23.34
N LYS A 144 -0.80 -30.87 -23.92
CA LYS A 144 -0.73 -30.69 -25.37
C LYS A 144 0.55 -31.30 -25.95
N ASP A 145 1.70 -31.07 -25.32
CA ASP A 145 2.97 -31.65 -25.75
C ASP A 145 2.96 -33.18 -25.68
N GLN A 146 2.32 -33.76 -24.66
CA GLN A 146 2.11 -35.21 -24.57
C GLN A 146 1.24 -35.73 -25.73
N MET A 147 0.12 -35.07 -26.01
CA MET A 147 -0.77 -35.40 -27.12
C MET A 147 -0.05 -35.32 -28.47
N ASP A 148 0.69 -34.25 -28.73
CA ASP A 148 1.42 -34.05 -29.97
C ASP A 148 2.52 -35.11 -30.17
N ARG A 149 3.24 -35.50 -29.11
CA ARG A 149 4.20 -36.62 -29.15
C ARG A 149 3.53 -37.94 -29.56
N VAL A 150 2.35 -38.22 -29.01
CA VAL A 150 1.59 -39.44 -29.34
C VAL A 150 1.10 -39.39 -30.79
N ILE A 151 0.58 -38.25 -31.25
CA ILE A 151 0.13 -38.05 -32.65
C ILE A 151 1.31 -38.29 -33.61
N GLU A 152 2.49 -37.74 -33.33
CA GLU A 152 3.68 -37.93 -34.15
C GLU A 152 4.16 -39.40 -34.16
N ALA A 153 4.12 -40.07 -33.01
CA ALA A 153 4.40 -41.50 -32.94
C ALA A 153 3.35 -42.33 -33.71
N TYR A 154 2.09 -41.89 -33.74
CA TYR A 154 1.01 -42.54 -34.47
C TYR A 154 1.19 -42.45 -35.98
N ARG A 155 1.73 -41.34 -36.51
CA ARG A 155 2.10 -41.24 -37.93
C ARG A 155 3.04 -42.35 -38.38
N LYS A 156 3.93 -42.79 -37.49
CA LYS A 156 4.95 -43.82 -37.77
C LYS A 156 4.44 -45.23 -37.55
N THR A 157 3.67 -45.46 -36.47
CA THR A 157 3.30 -46.82 -36.03
C THR A 157 1.90 -47.24 -36.47
N LYS A 158 1.02 -46.28 -36.78
CA LYS A 158 -0.41 -46.47 -37.08
C LYS A 158 -1.18 -47.29 -36.03
N SER A 159 -0.65 -47.37 -34.80
CA SER A 159 -1.22 -48.09 -33.66
C SER A 159 -1.12 -47.23 -32.42
N LEU A 160 -2.26 -46.96 -31.77
CA LEU A 160 -2.29 -46.12 -30.55
C LEU A 160 -1.46 -46.74 -29.42
N GLU A 161 -1.50 -48.06 -29.28
CA GLU A 161 -0.74 -48.78 -28.26
C GLU A 161 0.79 -48.70 -28.48
N LYS A 162 1.25 -48.77 -29.73
CA LYS A 162 2.68 -48.58 -30.05
C LYS A 162 3.09 -47.12 -29.89
N SER A 163 2.19 -46.20 -30.23
CA SER A 163 2.42 -44.75 -30.14
C SER A 163 2.55 -44.27 -28.71
N SER A 164 1.69 -44.76 -27.81
CA SER A 164 1.74 -44.43 -26.38
C SER A 164 3.08 -44.85 -25.76
N LYS A 165 3.53 -46.08 -26.05
CA LYS A 165 4.84 -46.60 -25.63
C LYS A 165 6.00 -45.75 -26.18
N MET A 166 5.95 -45.38 -27.46
CA MET A 166 6.99 -44.55 -28.09
C MET A 166 7.03 -43.11 -27.53
N ALA A 167 5.87 -42.53 -27.25
CA ALA A 167 5.74 -41.19 -26.68
C ALA A 167 5.94 -41.13 -25.16
N LYS A 168 6.12 -42.29 -24.51
CA LYS A 168 6.19 -42.45 -23.05
C LYS A 168 4.98 -41.89 -22.31
N VAL A 169 3.79 -42.09 -22.89
CA VAL A 169 2.50 -41.75 -22.27
C VAL A 169 1.77 -43.06 -21.95
N SER A 170 1.08 -43.12 -20.82
CA SER A 170 0.31 -44.32 -20.45
C SER A 170 -0.70 -44.69 -21.54
N PRO A 171 -0.80 -45.97 -21.96
CA PRO A 171 -1.81 -46.42 -22.90
C PRO A 171 -3.23 -46.06 -22.47
N ASP A 172 -3.55 -46.16 -21.18
CA ASP A 172 -4.89 -45.85 -20.64
C ASP A 172 -5.24 -44.38 -20.84
N THR A 173 -4.27 -43.48 -20.63
CA THR A 173 -4.43 -42.05 -20.86
C THR A 173 -4.68 -41.74 -22.34
N VAL A 174 -3.92 -42.36 -23.24
CA VAL A 174 -4.10 -42.18 -24.69
C VAL A 174 -5.45 -42.72 -25.16
N MET A 175 -5.86 -43.87 -24.64
CA MET A 175 -7.16 -44.47 -24.93
C MET A 175 -8.30 -43.59 -24.39
N TYR A 176 -8.14 -43.04 -23.19
CA TYR A 176 -9.07 -42.08 -22.63
C TYR A 176 -9.25 -40.86 -23.55
N TRP A 177 -8.17 -40.23 -23.99
CA TRP A 177 -8.24 -39.09 -24.91
C TRP A 177 -8.95 -39.44 -26.23
N HIS A 178 -8.63 -40.61 -26.81
CA HIS A 178 -9.25 -41.05 -28.05
C HIS A 178 -10.74 -41.36 -27.89
N GLU A 179 -11.13 -42.10 -26.86
CA GLU A 179 -12.53 -42.48 -26.62
C GLU A 179 -13.39 -41.26 -26.30
N TRP A 180 -12.94 -40.41 -25.37
CA TRP A 180 -13.69 -39.22 -24.98
C TRP A 180 -13.74 -38.18 -26.11
N GLY A 181 -12.65 -38.01 -26.86
CA GLY A 181 -12.62 -37.16 -28.04
C GLY A 181 -13.53 -37.64 -29.16
N SER A 182 -13.68 -38.96 -29.34
CA SER A 182 -14.62 -39.54 -30.31
C SER A 182 -16.09 -39.23 -29.99
N ARG A 183 -16.38 -38.98 -28.71
CA ARG A 183 -17.71 -38.60 -28.20
C ARG A 183 -17.90 -37.07 -28.10
N GLY A 184 -16.87 -36.29 -28.44
CA GLY A 184 -16.90 -34.82 -28.39
C GLY A 184 -16.74 -34.23 -27.00
N PHE A 185 -16.19 -34.97 -26.03
CA PHE A 185 -16.01 -34.49 -24.67
C PHE A 185 -14.62 -33.89 -24.44
N GLY A 186 -14.58 -32.61 -24.06
CA GLY A 186 -13.35 -31.86 -23.81
C GLY A 186 -12.68 -31.42 -25.12
N GLU A 187 -12.22 -30.17 -25.16
CA GLU A 187 -11.64 -29.60 -26.38
C GLU A 187 -10.34 -30.31 -26.76
N GLU A 188 -9.50 -30.62 -25.77
CA GLU A 188 -8.19 -31.24 -25.92
C GLU A 188 -8.31 -32.68 -26.41
N ASN A 189 -9.22 -33.47 -25.82
CA ASN A 189 -9.49 -34.84 -26.26
C ASN A 189 -10.04 -34.87 -27.68
N THR A 190 -10.95 -33.93 -27.99
CA THR A 190 -11.55 -33.80 -29.32
C THR A 190 -10.49 -33.41 -30.36
N TYR A 191 -9.58 -32.49 -30.01
CA TYR A 191 -8.41 -32.16 -30.82
C TYR A 191 -7.57 -33.40 -31.12
N PHE A 192 -7.20 -34.14 -30.09
CA PHE A 192 -6.40 -35.35 -30.22
C PHE A 192 -7.06 -36.38 -31.16
N TYR A 193 -8.34 -36.69 -30.92
CA TYR A 193 -9.09 -37.64 -31.73
C TYR A 193 -9.14 -37.23 -33.21
N ARG A 194 -9.48 -35.97 -33.51
CA ARG A 194 -9.52 -35.46 -34.91
C ARG A 194 -8.17 -35.62 -35.59
N LYS A 195 -7.08 -35.22 -34.92
CA LYS A 195 -5.72 -35.35 -35.46
C LYS A 195 -5.34 -36.80 -35.77
N ILE A 196 -5.76 -37.75 -34.94
CA ILE A 196 -5.56 -39.18 -35.21
C ILE A 196 -6.38 -39.63 -36.43
N GLN A 197 -7.63 -39.18 -36.59
CA GLN A 197 -8.43 -39.54 -37.77
C GLN A 197 -7.90 -38.93 -39.07
N GLU A 198 -7.32 -37.72 -39.04
CA GLU A 198 -6.68 -37.09 -40.20
C GLU A 198 -5.46 -37.87 -40.72
N ILE A 199 -4.84 -38.71 -39.89
CA ILE A 199 -3.63 -39.49 -40.22
C ILE A 199 -3.97 -40.88 -40.76
N LYS A 200 -5.15 -41.42 -40.43
CA LYS A 200 -5.60 -42.74 -40.87
C LYS A 200 -5.85 -42.73 -42.37
#